data_AF-A0A7J9ID60-F1
#
_entry.id   AF-A0A7J9ID60-F1
#
_cell.length_a   1.000
_cell.length_b   1.000
_cell.length_c   1.000
_cell.angle_alpha   90.00
_cell.angle_beta   90.00
_cell.angle_gamma   90.00
#
_symmetry.space_group_name_H-M   'P 1'
#
loop_
_entity.id
_entity.type
_entity.pdbx_description
1 polymer ?
#
loop_
_entity_poly.entity_id
_entity_poly.type
_entity_poly.pdbx_seq_one_letter_code
_entity_poly.pdbx_strand_id
1 'polypeptide(L)'
;MALQAPTISIKPSNSPLAPTPNAGLRPPFDRFALKSSFFSPSLHLLLPSPHQRRPTNTASPAPKFSMRVASKQAYICRDCGYIYNERTPFEKVSDSYFCPVCGAPKRRFKPYQPAVTRNANDTDIRKARKEQIKRDEAVGKALPIAIVVGIAVLVGLYFYLNSTIGG
;
A
#
# COMPACT_ATOMS: atom_id res chain seq x y z
N MET A 1 -23.45 53.21 -8.77
CA MET A 1 -22.35 52.27 -8.50
C MET A 1 -21.50 52.83 -7.36
N ALA A 2 -21.07 51.92 -6.46
CA ALA A 2 -20.13 52.08 -5.34
C ALA A 2 -20.48 53.06 -4.20
N LEU A 3 -20.64 52.52 -2.97
CA LEU A 3 -19.69 52.68 -1.85
C LEU A 3 -20.28 52.20 -0.51
N GLN A 4 -19.60 51.20 0.06
CA GLN A 4 -19.15 51.02 1.46
C GLN A 4 -20.09 51.01 2.69
N ALA A 5 -19.65 50.19 3.67
CA ALA A 5 -20.24 49.74 4.94
C ALA A 5 -20.42 50.83 6.03
N PRO A 6 -21.02 50.47 7.19
CA PRO A 6 -20.18 50.36 8.39
C PRO A 6 -20.58 49.32 9.48
N THR A 7 -19.51 48.88 10.16
CA THR A 7 -19.19 48.49 11.55
C THR A 7 -20.14 48.66 12.77
N ILE A 8 -20.02 47.68 13.70
CA ILE A 8 -19.80 47.73 15.18
C ILE A 8 -20.82 47.02 16.12
N SER A 9 -20.28 46.01 16.83
CA SER A 9 -20.36 45.61 18.26
C SER A 9 -21.58 45.94 19.13
N ILE A 10 -22.03 44.96 19.94
CA ILE A 10 -22.34 45.09 21.40
C ILE A 10 -22.33 43.68 22.06
N LYS A 11 -21.68 43.54 23.21
CA LYS A 11 -21.83 42.47 24.24
C LYS A 11 -22.61 43.08 25.42
N PRO A 12 -23.45 42.34 26.17
CA PRO A 12 -23.03 41.77 27.48
C PRO A 12 -23.74 40.43 27.84
N SER A 13 -23.08 39.47 28.49
CA SER A 13 -23.07 39.15 29.93
C SER A 13 -24.44 38.96 30.62
N ASN A 14 -24.71 37.74 31.12
CA ASN A 14 -25.06 37.42 32.52
C ASN A 14 -25.68 36.00 32.65
N SER A 15 -24.99 35.09 33.36
CA SER A 15 -25.60 34.00 34.18
C SER A 15 -26.23 34.63 35.45
N PRO A 16 -27.12 33.99 36.26
CA PRO A 16 -27.08 32.59 36.75
C PRO A 16 -28.45 31.92 37.12
N LEU A 17 -28.35 30.72 37.73
CA LEU A 17 -29.31 30.01 38.62
C LEU A 17 -30.33 29.01 38.03
N ALA A 18 -30.26 27.78 38.56
CA ALA A 18 -31.15 26.62 38.36
C ALA A 18 -32.42 26.72 39.26
N PRO A 19 -33.49 25.92 39.01
CA PRO A 19 -33.60 24.59 39.64
C PRO A 19 -34.31 23.49 38.80
N THR A 20 -34.00 22.22 39.11
CA THR A 20 -34.75 20.98 38.75
C THR A 20 -36.06 20.86 39.56
N PRO A 21 -37.03 19.93 39.32
CA PRO A 21 -36.95 18.65 38.60
C PRO A 21 -38.18 18.32 37.70
N ASN A 22 -38.09 17.27 36.88
CA ASN A 22 -39.08 16.17 36.82
C ASN A 22 -38.73 15.15 35.74
N ALA A 23 -39.08 13.91 36.05
CA ALA A 23 -38.65 12.67 35.44
C ALA A 23 -38.90 12.59 33.92
N GLY A 24 -37.83 12.25 33.20
CA GLY A 24 -37.88 11.80 31.81
C GLY A 24 -36.65 10.97 31.52
N LEU A 25 -36.85 9.67 31.32
CA LEU A 25 -35.84 8.65 31.08
C LEU A 25 -34.88 9.07 29.94
N ARG A 26 -33.64 9.45 30.28
CA ARG A 26 -32.52 9.47 29.33
C ARG A 26 -31.35 8.68 29.91
N PRO A 27 -30.76 7.75 29.13
CA PRO A 27 -29.59 7.01 29.56
C PRO A 27 -28.38 7.95 29.71
N PRO A 28 -27.57 7.84 30.80
CA PRO A 28 -26.34 8.59 30.90
C PRO A 28 -25.32 8.07 29.87
N PHE A 29 -24.78 8.99 29.10
CA PHE A 29 -23.61 8.77 28.26
C PHE A 29 -22.38 8.79 29.16
N ASP A 30 -21.93 7.63 29.63
CA ASP A 30 -20.56 7.47 30.13
C ASP A 30 -20.06 6.04 29.89
N ARG A 31 -19.45 5.82 28.73
CA ARG A 31 -18.80 4.55 28.35
C ARG A 31 -17.41 4.35 28.98
N PHE A 32 -17.04 5.17 29.97
CA PHE A 32 -15.69 5.14 30.57
C PHE A 32 -15.68 4.92 32.09
N ALA A 33 -16.74 4.34 32.66
CA ALA A 33 -16.85 4.08 34.10
C ALA A 33 -16.47 2.64 34.52
N LEU A 34 -15.50 2.00 33.86
CA LEU A 34 -14.85 0.78 34.36
C LEU A 34 -13.35 0.83 34.08
N LYS A 35 -12.64 1.76 34.73
CA LYS A 35 -11.20 1.66 34.95
C LYS A 35 -10.98 0.85 36.22
N SER A 36 -10.90 -0.47 36.09
CA SER A 36 -10.27 -1.31 37.10
C SER A 36 -8.83 -1.59 36.67
N SER A 37 -7.92 -1.18 37.53
CA SER A 37 -6.48 -1.32 37.43
C SER A 37 -6.05 -2.74 37.79
N PHE A 38 -6.01 -3.64 36.80
CA PHE A 38 -5.33 -4.92 36.93
C PHE A 38 -4.60 -5.24 35.62
N PHE A 39 -3.48 -4.57 35.39
CA PHE A 39 -2.54 -4.98 34.34
C PHE A 39 -1.32 -5.59 35.02
N SER A 40 -1.30 -6.92 35.03
CA SER A 40 -0.16 -7.76 35.39
C SER A 40 0.97 -7.57 34.36
N PRO A 41 2.23 -7.33 34.76
CA PRO A 41 3.30 -6.88 33.87
C PRO A 41 3.96 -7.97 33.00
N SER A 42 3.34 -9.15 32.86
CA SER A 42 4.06 -10.34 32.34
C SER A 42 3.65 -10.84 30.94
N LEU A 43 2.98 -10.02 30.12
CA LEU A 43 2.66 -10.38 28.72
C LEU A 43 3.26 -9.42 27.67
N HIS A 44 4.26 -8.61 28.04
CA HIS A 44 4.92 -7.68 27.12
C HIS A 44 6.03 -8.29 26.26
N LEU A 45 6.18 -9.62 26.22
CA LEU A 45 7.22 -10.30 25.42
C LEU A 45 6.73 -10.87 24.07
N LEU A 46 5.51 -10.52 23.62
CA LEU A 46 4.97 -11.00 22.33
C LEU A 46 4.41 -9.89 21.42
N LEU A 47 4.84 -8.63 21.57
CA LEU A 47 4.48 -7.56 20.62
C LEU A 47 5.66 -7.15 19.73
N PRO A 48 5.53 -7.27 18.40
CA PRO A 48 6.39 -6.55 17.45
C PRO A 48 6.14 -5.04 17.52
N SER A 49 7.24 -4.31 17.40
CA SER A 49 7.38 -2.84 17.32
C SER A 49 6.25 -2.09 16.59
N PRO A 50 5.78 -0.93 17.09
CA PRO A 50 4.73 -0.14 16.45
C PRO A 50 5.32 0.75 15.35
N HIS A 51 5.79 0.17 14.26
CA HIS A 51 6.21 0.95 13.08
C HIS A 51 5.44 0.65 11.79
N GLN A 52 4.41 -0.18 11.84
CA GLN A 52 3.55 -0.43 10.68
C GLN A 52 2.28 0.41 10.76
N ARG A 53 2.42 1.72 10.47
CA ARG A 53 1.28 2.57 10.12
C ARG A 53 0.71 2.11 8.79
N ARG A 54 -0.19 1.14 8.85
CA ARG A 54 -1.15 0.81 7.81
C ARG A 54 -2.14 1.98 7.72
N PRO A 55 -2.33 2.65 6.58
CA PRO A 55 -3.36 3.67 6.47
C PRO A 55 -4.72 3.02 6.72
N THR A 56 -5.40 3.52 7.75
CA THR A 56 -6.79 3.21 8.06
C THR A 56 -7.64 3.88 6.99
N ASN A 57 -8.11 3.09 6.02
CA ASN A 57 -9.10 3.56 5.06
C ASN A 57 -10.45 3.70 5.77
N THR A 58 -10.78 4.94 6.08
CA THR A 58 -12.11 5.45 6.40
C THR A 58 -13.11 4.98 5.35
N ALA A 59 -14.24 4.41 5.81
CA ALA A 59 -15.50 4.18 5.10
C ALA A 59 -15.42 4.03 3.56
N SER A 60 -15.22 2.79 3.10
CA SER A 60 -15.36 2.45 1.68
C SER A 60 -16.84 2.42 1.30
N PRO A 61 -17.34 3.24 0.35
CA PRO A 61 -18.66 3.04 -0.22
C PRO A 61 -18.70 1.67 -0.92
N ALA A 62 -19.86 1.02 -0.85
CA ALA A 62 -20.12 -0.29 -1.44
C ALA A 62 -19.59 -0.39 -2.89
N PRO A 63 -18.94 -1.50 -3.29
CA PRO A 63 -18.32 -1.61 -4.60
C PRO A 63 -19.39 -1.65 -5.69
N LYS A 64 -19.64 -0.52 -6.37
CA LYS A 64 -20.55 -0.45 -7.53
C LYS A 64 -19.95 -1.21 -8.71
N PHE A 65 -20.14 -2.53 -8.83
CA PHE A 65 -19.56 -3.35 -9.90
C PHE A 65 -20.05 -2.91 -11.27
N SER A 66 -19.27 -2.01 -11.90
CA SER A 66 -19.29 -1.86 -13.36
C SER A 66 -18.80 -3.18 -13.94
N MET A 67 -19.73 -3.95 -14.51
CA MET A 67 -19.45 -5.18 -15.25
C MET A 67 -18.62 -4.84 -16.50
N ARG A 68 -17.30 -4.72 -16.34
CA ARG A 68 -16.37 -4.88 -17.45
C ARG A 68 -16.04 -6.36 -17.54
N VAL A 69 -16.46 -6.99 -18.63
CA VAL A 69 -16.08 -8.36 -18.98
C VAL A 69 -14.57 -8.38 -19.21
N ALA A 70 -13.78 -8.53 -18.16
CA ALA A 70 -12.34 -8.65 -18.28
C ALA A 70 -12.02 -10.03 -18.88
N SER A 71 -11.01 -10.09 -19.74
CA SER A 71 -10.44 -11.36 -20.19
C SER A 71 -9.91 -12.16 -18.99
N LYS A 72 -9.87 -13.50 -19.13
CA LYS A 72 -9.49 -14.42 -18.05
C LYS A 72 -8.07 -14.19 -17.52
N GLN A 73 -7.18 -13.61 -18.33
CA GLN A 73 -5.76 -13.43 -18.02
C GLN A 73 -5.34 -11.97 -18.23
N ALA A 74 -4.79 -11.35 -17.19
CA ALA A 74 -4.21 -10.02 -17.29
C ALA A 74 -2.73 -10.09 -17.72
N TYR A 75 -2.25 -9.03 -18.36
CA TYR A 75 -0.86 -8.91 -18.81
C TYR A 75 -0.24 -7.60 -18.32
N ILE A 76 1.04 -7.64 -17.94
CA ILE A 76 1.77 -6.49 -17.43
C ILE A 76 2.92 -6.07 -18.36
N CYS A 77 3.03 -4.78 -18.64
CA CYS A 77 4.16 -4.19 -19.33
C CYS A 77 5.39 -4.11 -18.41
N ARG A 78 6.52 -4.71 -18.82
CA ARG A 78 7.78 -4.67 -18.04
C ARG A 78 8.43 -3.29 -17.93
N ASP A 79 8.16 -2.38 -18.86
CA ASP A 79 8.79 -1.06 -18.90
C ASP A 79 8.16 -0.05 -17.94
N CYS A 80 6.83 -0.08 -17.83
CA CYS A 80 6.06 0.95 -17.13
C CYS A 80 5.00 0.40 -16.17
N GLY A 81 4.89 -0.92 -16.02
CA GLY A 81 3.97 -1.56 -15.09
C GLY A 81 2.48 -1.43 -15.45
N TYR A 82 2.12 -1.01 -16.66
CA TYR A 82 0.73 -0.97 -17.13
C TYR A 82 0.13 -2.39 -17.18
N ILE A 83 -1.10 -2.55 -16.69
CA ILE A 83 -1.87 -3.79 -16.77
C ILE A 83 -2.90 -3.69 -17.89
N TYR A 84 -2.80 -4.63 -18.82
CA TYR A 84 -3.81 -4.93 -19.81
C TYR A 84 -4.84 -5.90 -19.22
N ASN A 85 -6.09 -5.48 -19.17
CA ASN A 85 -7.24 -6.23 -18.66
C ASN A 85 -8.51 -6.02 -19.52
N GLU A 86 -8.32 -5.80 -20.81
CA GLU A 86 -9.42 -5.56 -21.74
C GLU A 86 -10.22 -6.84 -22.03
N ARG A 87 -11.37 -6.69 -22.72
CA ARG A 87 -12.25 -7.82 -23.06
C ARG A 87 -11.60 -8.76 -24.06
N THR A 88 -10.83 -8.20 -24.99
CA THR A 88 -10.04 -8.92 -25.99
C THR A 88 -8.90 -9.66 -25.29
N PRO A 89 -8.81 -10.99 -25.41
CA PRO A 89 -7.65 -11.72 -24.94
C PRO A 89 -6.36 -11.19 -25.57
N PHE A 90 -5.29 -11.11 -24.79
CA PHE A 90 -4.02 -10.52 -25.22
C PHE A 90 -3.38 -11.29 -26.39
N GLU A 91 -3.67 -12.57 -26.52
CA GLU A 91 -3.18 -13.43 -27.60
C GLU A 91 -3.75 -13.01 -28.96
N LYS A 92 -5.00 -12.52 -28.97
CA LYS A 92 -5.72 -12.08 -30.18
C LYS A 92 -5.45 -10.61 -30.55
N VAL A 93 -4.80 -9.86 -29.67
CA VAL A 93 -4.38 -8.49 -29.96
C VAL A 93 -3.33 -8.51 -31.07
N SER A 94 -3.39 -7.55 -32.00
CA SER A 94 -2.41 -7.45 -33.10
C SER A 94 -0.99 -7.27 -32.57
N ASP A 95 0.01 -7.75 -33.32
CA ASP A 95 1.42 -7.59 -32.93
C ASP A 95 1.91 -6.14 -33.00
N SER A 96 1.16 -5.28 -33.70
CA SER A 96 1.33 -3.82 -33.72
C SER A 96 0.85 -3.11 -32.46
N TYR A 97 0.37 -3.83 -31.43
CA TYR A 97 -0.06 -3.21 -30.18
C TYR A 97 1.12 -2.64 -29.39
N PHE A 98 0.97 -1.38 -29.00
CA PHE A 98 1.91 -0.66 -28.16
C PHE A 98 1.29 -0.32 -26.81
N CYS A 99 2.12 -0.37 -25.76
CA CYS A 99 1.70 0.05 -24.44
C CYS A 99 1.25 1.52 -24.47
N PRO A 100 0.04 1.85 -24.03
CA PRO A 100 -0.52 3.21 -24.14
C PRO A 100 0.22 4.26 -23.29
N VAL A 101 1.17 3.84 -22.45
CA VAL A 101 1.83 4.73 -21.50
C VAL A 101 3.30 4.95 -21.82
N CYS A 102 3.98 3.93 -22.35
CA CYS A 102 5.41 4.04 -22.64
C CYS A 102 5.78 3.62 -24.07
N GLY A 103 4.80 3.26 -24.92
CA GLY A 103 5.07 2.85 -26.30
C GLY A 103 5.83 1.53 -26.43
N ALA A 104 5.94 0.72 -25.38
CA ALA A 104 6.62 -0.56 -25.45
C ALA A 104 5.83 -1.55 -26.34
N PRO A 105 6.51 -2.32 -27.22
CA PRO A 105 5.84 -3.29 -28.08
C PRO A 105 5.25 -4.47 -27.29
N LYS A 106 4.25 -5.15 -27.86
CA LYS A 106 3.57 -6.33 -27.29
C LYS A 106 4.51 -7.38 -26.66
N ARG A 107 5.69 -7.62 -27.26
CA ARG A 107 6.72 -8.56 -26.74
C ARG A 107 7.24 -8.25 -25.33
N ARG A 108 7.13 -7.01 -24.85
CA ARG A 108 7.57 -6.59 -23.50
C ARG A 108 6.52 -6.91 -22.43
N PHE A 109 5.32 -7.33 -22.81
CA PHE A 109 4.29 -7.74 -21.86
C PHE A 109 4.52 -9.16 -21.36
N LYS A 110 4.15 -9.42 -20.11
CA LYS A 110 4.21 -10.73 -19.46
C LYS A 110 2.89 -11.06 -18.77
N PRO A 111 2.54 -12.33 -18.58
CA PRO A 111 1.36 -12.72 -17.81
C PRO A 111 1.41 -12.13 -16.40
N TYR A 112 0.31 -11.51 -15.99
CA TYR A 112 0.12 -10.96 -14.65
C TYR A 112 -0.82 -11.88 -13.86
N GLN A 113 -0.25 -12.58 -12.88
CA GLN A 113 -0.96 -13.52 -12.01
C GLN A 113 -1.87 -12.85 -10.96
N PRO A 114 -1.52 -11.69 -10.35
CA PRO A 114 -2.35 -11.12 -9.30
C PRO A 114 -3.71 -10.63 -9.81
N ALA A 115 -4.72 -10.64 -8.93
CA ALA A 115 -6.03 -10.11 -9.25
C ALA A 115 -5.97 -8.61 -9.57
N VAL A 116 -6.62 -8.21 -10.66
CA VAL A 116 -6.65 -6.81 -11.12
C VAL A 116 -7.73 -6.06 -10.35
N THR A 117 -7.32 -5.04 -9.58
CA THR A 117 -8.24 -4.13 -8.90
C THR A 117 -8.69 -3.01 -9.84
N ARG A 118 -9.77 -2.29 -9.52
CA ARG A 118 -10.35 -1.25 -10.40
C ARG A 118 -9.38 -0.12 -10.76
N ASN A 119 -8.38 0.08 -9.91
CA ASN A 119 -7.42 1.18 -9.99
C ASN A 119 -6.01 0.68 -10.28
N ALA A 120 -5.86 -0.54 -10.80
CA ALA A 120 -4.56 -1.18 -10.97
C ALA A 120 -3.59 -0.42 -11.92
N ASN A 121 -4.12 0.54 -12.68
CA ASN A 121 -3.41 1.40 -13.61
C ASN A 121 -3.23 2.86 -13.15
N ASP A 122 -3.63 3.20 -11.91
CA ASP A 122 -3.38 4.52 -11.34
C ASP A 122 -1.86 4.81 -11.27
N THR A 123 -1.49 6.08 -11.44
CA THR A 123 -0.09 6.52 -11.54
C THR A 123 0.74 6.10 -10.32
N ASP A 124 0.20 6.24 -9.12
CA ASP A 124 0.92 5.92 -7.87
C ASP A 124 1.13 4.41 -7.72
N ILE A 125 0.10 3.62 -8.01
CA ILE A 125 0.18 2.14 -7.99
C ILE A 125 1.21 1.66 -9.01
N ARG A 126 1.26 2.28 -10.18
CA ARG A 126 2.20 1.91 -11.24
C ARG A 126 3.64 2.32 -10.92
N LYS A 127 3.86 3.47 -10.30
CA LYS A 127 5.18 3.89 -9.82
C LYS A 127 5.71 2.91 -8.78
N ALA A 128 4.90 2.60 -7.76
CA ALA A 128 5.25 1.63 -6.73
C ALA A 128 5.57 0.25 -7.34
N ARG A 129 4.76 -0.21 -8.30
CA ARG A 129 5.01 -1.48 -9.00
C ARG A 129 6.28 -1.43 -9.84
N LYS A 130 6.55 -0.33 -10.54
CA LYS A 130 7.77 -0.17 -11.34
C LYS A 130 9.01 -0.25 -10.46
N GLU A 131 8.97 0.32 -9.26
CA GLU A 131 10.05 0.21 -8.29
C GLU A 131 10.26 -1.23 -7.81
N GLN A 132 9.17 -1.97 -7.53
CA GLN A 132 9.25 -3.40 -7.22
C GLN A 132 9.88 -4.20 -8.38
N ILE A 133 9.40 -4.00 -9.62
CA ILE A 133 9.96 -4.65 -10.81
C ILE A 133 11.46 -4.36 -10.94
N LYS A 134 11.87 -3.11 -10.72
CA LYS A 134 13.28 -2.70 -10.78
C LYS A 134 14.12 -3.37 -9.67
N ARG A 135 13.60 -3.45 -8.44
CA ARG A 135 14.26 -4.14 -7.34
C ARG A 135 14.43 -5.62 -7.67
N ASP A 136 13.38 -6.28 -8.14
CA ASP A 136 13.41 -7.72 -8.43
C ASP A 136 14.36 -8.03 -9.59
N GLU A 137 14.44 -7.14 -10.60
CA GLU A 137 15.44 -7.24 -11.66
C GLU A 137 16.86 -7.07 -11.12
N ALA A 138 17.09 -6.09 -10.25
CA ALA A 138 18.40 -5.88 -9.63
C ALA A 138 18.82 -7.09 -8.77
N VAL A 139 17.90 -7.63 -7.98
CA VAL A 139 18.14 -8.85 -7.19
C VAL A 139 18.42 -10.03 -8.11
N GLY A 140 17.64 -10.22 -9.18
CA GLY A 140 17.86 -11.30 -10.15
C GLY A 140 19.19 -11.22 -10.88
N LYS A 141 19.74 -10.02 -11.08
CA LYS A 141 21.08 -9.81 -11.65
C LYS A 141 22.20 -10.00 -10.63
N ALA A 142 22.01 -9.55 -9.40
CA ALA A 142 23.01 -9.63 -8.35
C ALA A 142 23.13 -11.05 -7.76
N LEU A 143 22.04 -11.80 -7.66
CA LEU A 143 22.00 -13.13 -7.07
C LEU A 143 23.01 -14.12 -7.68
N PRO A 144 23.08 -14.32 -9.01
CA PRO A 144 24.06 -15.24 -9.59
C PRO A 144 25.50 -14.77 -9.37
N ILE A 145 25.75 -13.45 -9.40
CA ILE A 145 27.07 -12.88 -9.16
C ILE A 145 27.50 -13.15 -7.70
N ALA A 146 26.61 -12.90 -6.75
CA ALA A 146 26.86 -13.16 -5.34
C ALA A 146 27.15 -14.65 -5.07
N ILE A 147 26.43 -15.56 -5.74
CA ILE A 147 26.68 -17.01 -5.65
C ILE A 147 28.09 -17.35 -6.15
N VAL A 148 28.50 -16.83 -7.32
CA VAL A 148 29.83 -17.09 -7.89
C VAL A 148 30.94 -16.55 -6.99
N VAL A 149 30.80 -15.32 -6.49
CA VAL A 149 31.78 -14.72 -5.57
C VAL A 149 31.87 -15.52 -4.27
N GLY A 150 30.72 -15.94 -3.72
CA GLY A 150 30.68 -16.80 -2.54
C GLY A 150 31.45 -18.11 -2.73
N ILE A 151 31.28 -18.78 -3.87
CA ILE A 151 32.02 -20.02 -4.20
C ILE A 151 33.52 -19.74 -4.30
N ALA A 152 33.93 -18.67 -4.98
CA ALA A 152 35.35 -18.33 -5.13
C ALA A 152 36.03 -18.05 -3.77
N VAL A 153 35.34 -17.37 -2.85
CA VAL A 153 35.83 -17.13 -1.49
C VAL A 153 35.98 -18.44 -0.72
N LEU A 154 35.00 -19.36 -0.82
CA LEU A 154 35.08 -20.66 -0.16
C LEU A 154 36.23 -21.52 -0.70
N VAL A 155 36.44 -21.53 -2.02
CA VAL A 155 37.56 -22.25 -2.64
C VAL A 155 38.91 -21.66 -2.22
N GLY A 156 39.03 -20.34 -2.20
CA GLY A 156 40.23 -19.65 -1.71
C GLY A 156 40.52 -19.97 -0.24
N LEU A 157 39.49 -19.96 0.61
CA LEU A 157 39.62 -20.33 2.02
C LEU A 157 40.03 -21.79 2.21
N TYR A 158 39.46 -22.71 1.43
CA TYR A 158 39.86 -24.12 1.46
C TYR A 158 41.35 -24.29 1.12
N PHE A 159 41.81 -23.65 0.03
CA PHE A 159 43.21 -23.72 -0.37
C PHE A 159 44.14 -23.11 0.69
N TYR A 160 43.76 -21.97 1.26
CA TYR A 160 44.52 -21.33 2.34
C TYR A 160 44.68 -22.26 3.54
N LEU A 161 43.58 -22.81 4.08
CA LEU A 161 43.62 -23.73 5.22
C LEU A 161 44.45 -24.98 4.92
N ASN A 162 44.31 -25.54 3.72
CA ASN A 162 45.09 -26.70 3.31
C ASN A 162 46.59 -26.40 3.23
N SER A 163 46.97 -25.20 2.78
CA SER A 163 48.37 -24.76 2.72
C SER A 163 48.99 -24.42 4.08
N THR A 164 48.19 -24.01 5.07
CA THR A 164 48.69 -23.63 6.40
C THR A 164 48.68 -24.75 7.43
N ILE A 165 47.84 -25.78 7.25
CA ILE A 165 47.70 -26.90 8.19
C ILE A 165 48.47 -28.14 7.73
N GLY A 166 48.67 -28.30 6.41
CA GLY A 166 49.39 -29.43 5.83
C GLY A 166 50.88 -29.18 5.55
N GLY A 167 51.39 -27.99 5.84
CA GLY A 167 52.79 -27.59 5.70
C GLY A 167 53.55 -27.64 7.03
#